data_AF-A0A350IEC8-F1
#
_entry.id   AF-A0A350IEC8-F1
#
_cell.length_a   1.000
_cell.length_b   1.000
_cell.length_c   1.000
_cell.angle_alpha   90.00
_cell.angle_beta   90.00
_cell.angle_gamma   90.00
#
_symmetry.space_group_name_H-M   'P 1'
#
loop_
_entity.id
_entity.type
_entity.pdbx_description
1 polymer ?
#
loop_
_entity_poly.entity_id
_entity_poly.type
_entity_poly.pdbx_seq_one_letter_code
_entity_poly.pdbx_strand_id
1 'polypeptide(L)'
;MNKLLSIINLLAVFAIIYWNYYTVAVGFNGNDIGSLSDKYGNLFTPASYAFSIWGVIFLGLIALTVIMVKTAWSEKKENKWLSKIGWSLLVANISNGLWTWAWLSEMLGLSVCIMFIILVSLLYTLHQTIQQPVHRWFIRLPIALYTGWISVA
;
A
#
# COMPACT_ATOMS: atom_id res chain seq x y z
N MET A 1 -8.17 -21.18 2.40
CA MET A 1 -8.31 -19.79 1.89
C MET A 1 -7.21 -18.85 2.39
N ASN A 2 -6.97 -18.74 3.70
CA ASN A 2 -6.00 -17.78 4.25
C ASN A 2 -4.55 -17.96 3.77
N LYS A 3 -4.13 -19.20 3.45
CA LYS A 3 -2.83 -19.51 2.86
C LYS A 3 -2.64 -18.85 1.49
N LEU A 4 -3.57 -19.11 0.57
CA LEU A 4 -3.57 -18.51 -0.77
C LEU A 4 -3.62 -16.98 -0.70
N LEU A 5 -4.51 -16.42 0.13
CA LEU A 5 -4.64 -14.97 0.30
C LEU A 5 -3.35 -14.31 0.80
N SER A 6 -2.61 -14.98 1.70
CA SER A 6 -1.34 -14.47 2.22
C SER A 6 -0.25 -14.48 1.15
N ILE A 7 -0.18 -15.53 0.31
CA ILE A 7 0.73 -15.57 -0.84
C ILE A 7 0.37 -14.47 -1.86
N ILE A 8 -0.91 -14.31 -2.18
CA ILE A 8 -1.36 -13.28 -3.11
C ILE A 8 -0.96 -11.89 -2.60
N ASN A 9 -1.16 -11.60 -1.31
CA ASN A 9 -0.72 -10.33 -0.73
C ASN A 9 0.80 -10.14 -0.78
N LEU A 10 1.57 -11.19 -0.49
CA LEU A 10 3.02 -11.14 -0.59
C LEU A 10 3.48 -10.81 -2.02
N LEU A 11 2.93 -11.51 -3.02
CA LEU A 11 3.22 -11.26 -4.43
C LEU A 11 2.78 -9.87 -4.86
N ALA A 12 1.61 -9.40 -4.41
CA ALA A 12 1.12 -8.06 -4.69
C ALA A 12 2.05 -6.98 -4.14
N VAL A 13 2.58 -7.17 -2.91
CA VAL A 13 3.57 -6.25 -2.31
C VAL A 13 4.88 -6.24 -3.11
N PHE A 14 5.37 -7.39 -3.57
CA PHE A 14 6.56 -7.39 -4.43
C PHE A 14 6.30 -6.77 -5.79
N ALA A 15 5.14 -7.01 -6.39
CA ALA A 15 4.75 -6.44 -7.67
C ALA A 15 4.65 -4.91 -7.60
N ILE A 16 4.05 -4.36 -6.54
CA ILE A 16 3.94 -2.90 -6.37
C ILE A 16 5.27 -2.23 -6.08
N ILE A 17 6.17 -2.89 -5.33
CA ILE A 17 7.53 -2.40 -5.09
C ILE A 17 8.29 -2.35 -6.41
N TYR A 18 8.23 -3.44 -7.20
CA TYR A 18 8.84 -3.48 -8.51
C TYR A 18 8.28 -2.39 -9.42
N TRP A 19 6.96 -2.21 -9.45
CA TRP A 19 6.31 -1.18 -10.25
C TRP A 19 6.73 0.23 -9.85
N ASN A 20 6.73 0.55 -8.56
CA ASN A 20 7.19 1.86 -8.07
C ASN A 20 8.68 2.10 -8.37
N TYR A 21 9.52 1.08 -8.20
CA TYR A 21 10.93 1.19 -8.56
C TYR A 21 11.10 1.44 -10.06
N TYR A 22 10.37 0.70 -10.89
CA TYR A 22 10.40 0.84 -12.35
C TYR A 22 10.02 2.26 -12.78
N THR A 23 8.92 2.80 -12.23
CA THR A 23 8.44 4.14 -12.60
C THR A 23 9.36 5.26 -12.13
N VAL A 24 10.13 5.08 -11.06
CA VAL A 24 11.15 6.05 -10.63
C VAL A 24 12.45 5.90 -11.44
N ALA A 25 12.89 4.68 -11.73
CA ALA A 25 14.18 4.43 -12.38
C ALA A 25 14.14 4.62 -13.90
N VAL A 26 13.05 4.22 -14.55
CA VAL A 26 12.89 4.25 -16.01
C VAL A 26 11.97 5.39 -16.45
N GLY A 27 11.09 5.84 -15.56
CA GLY A 27 9.98 6.72 -15.93
C GLY A 27 8.87 5.97 -16.67
N PHE A 28 7.77 6.67 -16.94
CA PHE A 28 6.64 6.19 -17.72
C PHE A 28 6.21 7.32 -18.65
N ASN A 29 6.22 7.09 -19.96
CA ASN A 29 5.95 8.11 -20.99
C ASN A 29 6.81 9.39 -20.86
N GLY A 30 8.06 9.27 -20.37
CA GLY A 30 8.96 10.40 -20.17
C GLY A 30 8.72 11.19 -18.88
N ASN A 31 7.73 10.78 -18.08
CA ASN A 31 7.42 11.36 -16.77
C ASN A 31 7.86 10.41 -15.65
N ASP A 32 8.18 10.97 -14.49
CA ASP A 32 8.33 10.23 -13.24
C ASP A 32 7.46 10.89 -12.15
N ILE A 33 7.34 10.23 -11.00
CA ILE A 33 6.46 10.68 -9.91
C ILE A 33 6.90 12.06 -9.36
N GLY A 34 8.21 12.29 -9.30
CA GLY A 34 8.80 13.54 -8.81
C GLY A 34 8.60 14.67 -9.81
N SER A 35 8.93 14.46 -11.08
CA SER A 35 8.80 15.48 -12.12
C SER A 35 7.34 15.93 -12.34
N LEU A 36 6.37 15.01 -12.26
CA LEU A 36 4.94 15.40 -12.28
C LEU A 36 4.48 16.09 -11.00
N SER A 37 5.02 15.72 -9.83
CA SER A 37 4.72 16.44 -8.59
C SER A 37 5.23 17.88 -8.63
N ASP A 38 6.41 18.10 -9.22
CA ASP A 38 6.98 19.44 -9.40
C ASP A 38 6.15 20.25 -10.42
N LYS A 39 5.69 19.61 -11.51
CA LYS A 39 4.82 20.22 -12.53
C LYS A 39 3.47 20.66 -11.97
N TYR A 40 2.85 19.82 -11.15
CA TYR A 40 1.53 20.07 -10.53
C TYR A 40 1.64 20.48 -9.05
N GLY A 41 2.76 21.12 -8.69
CA GLY A 41 3.05 21.53 -7.31
C GLY A 41 1.94 22.38 -6.70
N ASN A 42 1.58 22.07 -5.46
CA ASN A 42 0.62 22.81 -4.66
C ASN A 42 1.13 22.97 -3.21
N LEU A 43 0.38 23.70 -2.36
CA LEU A 43 0.78 23.99 -0.97
C LEU A 43 0.96 22.74 -0.09
N PHE A 44 0.47 21.58 -0.53
CA PHE A 44 0.56 20.30 0.16
C PHE A 44 1.55 19.33 -0.50
N THR A 45 2.11 19.67 -1.68
CA THR A 45 3.11 18.83 -2.35
C THR A 45 4.34 18.69 -1.45
N PRO A 46 4.67 17.48 -0.99
CA PRO A 46 5.84 17.29 -0.16
C PRO A 46 7.12 17.59 -0.93
N ALA A 47 8.16 18.04 -0.23
CA ALA A 47 9.49 18.12 -0.81
C ALA A 47 9.92 16.74 -1.36
N SER A 48 10.72 16.71 -2.43
CA SER A 48 11.05 15.47 -3.16
C SER A 48 11.66 14.38 -2.27
N TYR A 49 12.40 14.75 -1.22
CA TYR A 49 12.96 13.79 -0.25
C TYR A 49 11.86 13.07 0.57
N ALA A 50 10.70 13.68 0.79
CA ALA A 50 9.62 13.11 1.58
C ALA A 50 9.05 11.83 0.95
N PHE A 51 9.16 11.67 -0.38
CA PHE A 51 8.81 10.43 -1.07
C PHE A 51 9.66 9.22 -0.63
N SER A 52 10.79 9.41 0.06
CA SER A 52 11.56 8.31 0.63
C SER A 52 10.79 7.52 1.69
N ILE A 53 9.69 8.07 2.23
CA ILE A 53 8.78 7.37 3.15
C ILE A 53 8.22 6.07 2.55
N TRP A 54 8.08 6.00 1.22
CA TRP A 54 7.64 4.79 0.54
C TRP A 54 8.56 3.59 0.82
N GLY A 55 9.87 3.81 0.97
CA GLY A 55 10.80 2.75 1.37
C GLY A 55 10.48 2.15 2.74
N VAL A 56 10.11 3.00 3.71
CA VAL A 56 9.69 2.58 5.05
C VAL A 56 8.34 1.85 5.00
N ILE A 57 7.38 2.37 4.23
CA ILE A 57 6.07 1.74 4.02
C ILE A 57 6.25 0.35 3.40
N PHE A 58 7.02 0.23 2.31
CA PHE A 58 7.26 -1.03 1.62
C PHE A 58 7.97 -2.06 2.51
N LEU A 59 8.99 -1.65 3.26
CA LEU A 59 9.64 -2.54 4.23
C LEU A 59 8.64 -3.06 5.28
N GLY A 60 7.77 -2.17 5.77
CA GLY A 60 6.70 -2.51 6.68
C GLY A 60 5.67 -3.48 6.07
N LEU A 61 5.28 -3.28 4.81
CA LEU A 61 4.36 -4.17 4.08
C LEU A 61 4.97 -5.56 3.81
N ILE A 62 6.27 -5.63 3.52
CA ILE A 62 6.99 -6.91 3.41
C ILE A 62 6.94 -7.63 4.77
N ALA A 63 7.30 -6.96 5.86
CA ALA A 63 7.27 -7.55 7.19
C ALA A 63 5.85 -8.06 7.55
N LEU A 64 4.82 -7.26 7.24
CA LEU A 64 3.42 -7.63 7.44
C LEU A 64 3.04 -8.88 6.64
N THR A 65 3.33 -8.94 5.35
CA THR A 65 2.96 -10.08 4.50
C THR A 65 3.73 -11.35 4.85
N VAL A 66 4.99 -11.25 5.28
CA VAL A 66 5.75 -12.38 5.85
C VAL A 66 5.08 -12.90 7.13
N ILE A 67 4.64 -11.99 8.02
CA ILE A 67 3.86 -12.39 9.21
C ILE A 67 2.55 -13.07 8.80
N MET A 68 1.85 -12.56 7.77
CA MET A 68 0.62 -13.17 7.28
C MET A 68 0.85 -14.60 6.78
N VAL A 69 1.90 -14.83 5.99
CA VAL A 69 2.28 -16.17 5.52
C VAL A 69 2.65 -17.07 6.71
N LYS A 70 3.50 -16.61 7.63
CA LYS A 70 3.88 -17.40 8.82
C LYS A 70 2.66 -17.80 9.65
N THR A 71 1.71 -16.88 9.85
CA THR A 71 0.48 -17.15 10.60
C THR A 71 -0.47 -18.08 9.84
N ALA A 72 -0.63 -17.93 8.52
CA ALA A 72 -1.51 -18.77 7.72
C ALA A 72 -1.05 -20.25 7.62
N TRP A 73 0.25 -20.51 7.82
CA TRP A 73 0.82 -21.87 7.88
C TRP A 73 0.97 -22.43 9.30
N SER A 74 0.72 -21.62 10.34
CA SER A 74 0.71 -22.10 11.72
C SER A 74 -0.56 -22.89 12.01
N GLU A 75 -0.45 -23.96 12.80
CA GLU A 75 -1.57 -24.79 13.27
C GLU A 75 -2.50 -24.06 14.27
N LYS A 76 -2.13 -22.85 14.70
CA LYS A 76 -2.93 -22.05 15.63
C LYS A 76 -4.24 -21.59 14.95
N LYS A 77 -5.37 -21.81 15.63
CA LYS A 77 -6.73 -21.46 15.15
C LYS A 77 -7.00 -19.95 15.03
N GLU A 78 -6.08 -19.08 15.43
CA GLU A 78 -6.24 -17.61 15.43
C GLU A 78 -5.94 -16.95 14.07
N ASN A 79 -6.46 -17.53 13.00
CA ASN A 79 -6.23 -17.05 11.62
C ASN A 79 -7.38 -16.20 11.07
N LYS A 80 -8.41 -15.90 11.88
CA LYS A 80 -9.62 -15.18 11.43
C LYS A 80 -9.35 -13.74 11.00
N TRP A 81 -8.32 -13.09 11.54
CA TRP A 81 -7.96 -11.72 11.17
C TRP A 81 -7.38 -11.65 9.73
N LEU A 82 -6.70 -12.70 9.26
CA LEU A 82 -6.06 -12.74 7.94
C LEU A 82 -7.06 -12.52 6.80
N SER A 83 -8.22 -13.16 6.85
CA SER A 83 -9.24 -12.98 5.83
C SER A 83 -9.93 -11.62 5.92
N LYS A 84 -9.99 -11.01 7.10
CA LYS A 84 -10.59 -9.68 7.29
C LYS A 84 -9.71 -8.57 6.75
N ILE A 85 -8.39 -8.67 6.94
CA ILE A 85 -7.44 -7.63 6.49
C ILE A 85 -6.89 -7.90 5.09
N GLY A 86 -6.77 -9.17 4.68
CA GLY A 86 -6.00 -9.53 3.49
C GLY A 86 -6.67 -9.12 2.19
N TRP A 87 -8.00 -9.07 2.14
CA TRP A 87 -8.71 -8.59 0.95
C TRP A 87 -8.61 -7.08 0.78
N SER A 88 -8.85 -6.32 1.85
CA SER A 88 -8.76 -4.86 1.80
C SER A 88 -7.32 -4.38 1.57
N LEU A 89 -6.33 -5.05 2.16
CA LEU A 89 -4.92 -4.78 1.91
C LEU A 89 -4.53 -5.07 0.46
N LEU A 90 -5.03 -6.17 -0.11
CA LEU A 90 -4.79 -6.51 -1.52
C LEU A 90 -5.39 -5.44 -2.44
N VAL A 91 -6.62 -5.00 -2.19
CA VAL A 91 -7.26 -3.91 -2.95
C VAL A 91 -6.42 -2.64 -2.86
N ALA A 92 -5.97 -2.24 -1.66
CA ALA A 92 -5.13 -1.06 -1.49
C ALA A 92 -3.82 -1.14 -2.30
N ASN A 93 -3.16 -2.31 -2.33
CA ASN A 93 -1.92 -2.50 -3.08
C ASN A 93 -2.16 -2.50 -4.61
N ILE A 94 -3.20 -3.19 -5.10
CA ILE A 94 -3.53 -3.18 -6.54
C ILE A 94 -3.90 -1.76 -6.98
N SER A 95 -4.75 -1.07 -6.21
CA SER A 95 -5.14 0.30 -6.48
C SER A 95 -3.95 1.25 -6.47
N ASN A 96 -2.93 1.04 -5.63
CA ASN A 96 -1.73 1.87 -5.67
C ASN A 96 -0.89 1.68 -6.95
N GLY A 97 -0.80 0.46 -7.47
CA GLY A 97 -0.20 0.21 -8.78
C GLY A 97 -0.95 0.95 -9.91
N LEU A 98 -2.28 0.86 -9.88
CA LEU A 98 -3.17 1.55 -10.83
C LEU A 98 -3.10 3.08 -10.69
N TRP A 99 -2.99 3.58 -9.46
CA TRP A 99 -2.82 5.01 -9.19
C TRP A 99 -1.53 5.53 -9.80
N THR A 100 -0.43 4.82 -9.61
CA THR A 100 0.88 5.19 -10.17
C THR A 100 0.78 5.30 -11.70
N TRP A 101 0.11 4.35 -12.35
CA TRP A 101 -0.13 4.41 -13.80
C TRP A 101 -1.02 5.59 -14.21
N ALA A 102 -2.13 5.82 -13.50
CA ALA A 102 -3.06 6.91 -13.80
C ALA A 102 -2.41 8.29 -13.58
N TRP A 103 -1.59 8.43 -12.54
CA TRP A 103 -0.84 9.63 -12.23
C TRP A 103 0.19 9.94 -13.32
N LEU A 104 1.01 8.96 -13.69
CA LEU A 104 2.04 9.12 -14.74
C LEU A 104 1.45 9.34 -16.14
N SER A 105 0.22 8.89 -16.36
CA SER A 105 -0.56 9.15 -17.58
C SER A 105 -1.32 10.49 -17.54
N GLU A 106 -1.09 11.32 -16.52
CA GLU A 106 -1.73 12.63 -16.31
C GLU A 106 -3.28 12.55 -16.24
N MET A 107 -3.84 11.38 -15.90
CA MET A 107 -5.27 11.16 -15.71
C MET A 107 -5.70 11.61 -14.31
N LEU A 108 -5.58 12.91 -14.02
CA LEU A 108 -5.72 13.47 -12.67
C LEU A 108 -7.05 13.09 -11.98
N GLY A 109 -8.18 13.20 -12.68
CA GLY A 109 -9.49 12.85 -12.12
C GLY A 109 -9.62 11.37 -11.75
N LEU A 110 -9.06 10.47 -12.59
CA LEU A 110 -9.02 9.04 -12.28
C LEU A 110 -8.08 8.75 -11.12
N SER A 111 -6.92 9.41 -11.07
CA SER A 111 -5.95 9.29 -9.98
C SER A 111 -6.60 9.60 -8.63
N VAL A 112 -7.36 10.69 -8.52
CA VAL A 112 -8.10 11.06 -7.30
C VAL A 112 -9.12 9.98 -6.90
N CYS A 113 -9.92 9.48 -7.85
CA CYS A 113 -10.87 8.38 -7.58
C CYS A 113 -10.16 7.13 -7.04
N ILE A 114 -9.00 6.78 -7.60
CA ILE A 114 -8.21 5.64 -7.14
C ILE A 114 -7.62 5.90 -5.75
N MET A 115 -7.16 7.12 -5.45
CA MET A 115 -6.68 7.48 -4.10
C MET A 115 -7.76 7.28 -3.04
N PHE A 116 -9.01 7.65 -3.31
CA PHE A 116 -10.13 7.35 -2.40
C PHE A 116 -10.32 5.85 -2.17
N ILE A 117 -10.18 5.01 -3.20
CA ILE A 117 -10.28 3.55 -3.07
C ILE A 117 -9.15 3.02 -2.17
N ILE A 118 -7.92 3.51 -2.34
CA ILE A 118 -6.78 3.15 -1.49
C ILE A 118 -7.08 3.55 -0.05
N LEU A 119 -7.49 4.80 0.17
CA LEU A 119 -7.76 5.35 1.51
C LEU A 119 -8.84 4.56 2.25
N VAL A 120 -9.99 4.33 1.63
CA VAL A 120 -11.10 3.56 2.23
C VAL A 120 -10.65 2.12 2.55
N SER A 121 -9.90 1.50 1.64
CA SER A 121 -9.37 0.14 1.84
C SER A 121 -8.41 0.08 3.03
N LEU A 122 -7.54 1.08 3.17
CA LEU A 122 -6.59 1.17 4.28
C LEU A 122 -7.25 1.49 5.61
N LEU A 123 -8.22 2.43 5.63
CA LEU A 123 -9.02 2.73 6.82
C LEU A 123 -9.80 1.51 7.29
N TYR A 124 -10.42 0.77 6.37
CA TYR A 124 -11.09 -0.48 6.70
C TYR A 124 -10.11 -1.51 7.27
N THR A 125 -8.95 -1.69 6.63
CA THR A 125 -7.90 -2.60 7.10
C THR A 125 -7.46 -2.23 8.53
N LEU A 126 -7.17 -0.95 8.76
CA LEU A 126 -6.77 -0.43 10.06
C LEU A 126 -7.86 -0.67 11.12
N HIS A 127 -9.13 -0.38 10.81
CA HIS A 127 -10.26 -0.64 11.69
C HIS A 127 -10.34 -2.13 12.07
N GLN A 128 -10.21 -3.05 11.10
CA GLN A 128 -10.21 -4.49 11.37
C GLN A 128 -9.05 -4.91 12.29
N THR A 129 -7.88 -4.28 12.19
CA THR A 129 -6.75 -4.60 13.09
C THR A 129 -7.01 -4.16 14.54
N ILE A 130 -7.81 -3.12 14.77
CA ILE A 130 -8.18 -2.63 16.11
C ILE A 130 -9.18 -3.59 16.77
N GLN A 131 -10.16 -4.07 16.00
CA GLN A 131 -11.24 -4.96 16.45
C GLN A 131 -10.79 -6.41 16.75
N GLN A 132 -9.56 -6.76 16.42
CA GLN A 132 -9.00 -8.08 16.67
C GLN A 132 -7.93 -7.97 17.77
N PRO A 133 -7.75 -8.99 18.64
CA PRO A 133 -6.73 -9.02 19.69
C PRO A 133 -5.32 -9.24 19.11
N VAL A 134 -5.00 -8.53 18.04
CA VAL A 134 -3.72 -8.55 17.35
C VAL A 134 -2.81 -7.58 18.10
N HIS A 135 -2.21 -8.03 19.20
CA HIS A 135 -1.22 -7.27 19.99
C HIS A 135 0.15 -7.18 19.31
N ARG A 136 0.18 -6.95 18.00
CA ARG A 136 1.45 -6.79 17.27
C ARG A 136 1.43 -5.41 16.64
N TRP A 137 2.07 -4.46 17.33
CA TRP A 137 2.42 -3.16 16.78
C TRP A 137 2.99 -3.27 15.36
N PHE A 138 3.80 -4.31 15.12
CA PHE A 138 4.37 -4.66 13.81
C PHE A 138 3.35 -4.92 12.69
N ILE A 139 2.10 -5.25 13.00
CA ILE A 139 1.02 -5.40 12.01
C ILE A 139 0.35 -4.05 11.74
N ARG A 140 0.07 -3.27 12.80
CA ARG A 140 -0.70 -2.02 12.70
C ARG A 140 0.12 -0.86 12.16
N LEU A 141 1.38 -0.75 12.59
CA LEU A 141 2.29 0.34 12.23
C LEU A 141 2.47 0.52 10.72
N PRO A 142 2.75 -0.52 9.90
CA PRO A 142 2.89 -0.34 8.46
C PRO A 142 1.58 0.11 7.80
N ILE A 143 0.44 -0.40 8.25
CA ILE A 143 -0.87 -0.01 7.73
C ILE A 143 -1.16 1.45 8.11
N ALA A 144 -0.92 1.84 9.36
CA ALA A 144 -1.15 3.20 9.83
C ALA A 144 -0.27 4.24 9.14
N LEU A 145 1.01 3.93 8.93
CA LEU A 145 1.92 4.80 8.16
C LEU A 145 1.43 4.96 6.72
N TYR A 146 1.01 3.85 6.09
CA TYR A 146 0.50 3.89 4.73
C TYR A 146 -0.80 4.70 4.63
N THR A 147 -1.76 4.48 5.55
CA THR A 147 -2.99 5.28 5.63
C THR A 147 -2.69 6.77 5.81
N GLY A 148 -1.77 7.11 6.72
CA GLY A 148 -1.42 8.50 7.00
C GLY A 148 -0.83 9.20 5.79
N TRP A 149 0.05 8.52 5.05
CA TRP A 149 0.63 9.07 3.82
C TRP A 149 -0.43 9.31 2.73
N ILE A 150 -1.31 8.33 2.48
CA ILE A 150 -2.41 8.46 1.51
C ILE A 150 -3.45 9.50 1.93
N SER A 151 -3.56 9.84 3.22
CA SER A 151 -4.51 10.86 3.68
C SER A 151 -4.06 12.28 3.32
N VAL A 152 -2.77 12.49 3.08
CA VAL A 152 -2.21 13.79 2.67
C VAL A 152 -2.16 13.93 1.14
N ALA A 153 -2.02 12.81 0.43
CA ALA A 153 -1.96 12.72 -1.02
C ALA A 153 -3.29 13.04 -1.70
#